data_AF-A0A1V5W0Y3-F1
#
_entry.id   AF-A0A1V5W0Y3-F1
#
_cell.length_a   1.000
_cell.length_b   1.000
_cell.length_c   1.000
_cell.angle_alpha   90.00
_cell.angle_beta   90.00
_cell.angle_gamma   90.00
#
_symmetry.space_group_name_H-M   'P 1'
#
loop_
_entity.id
_entity.type
_entity.pdbx_description
1 polymer ?
#
loop_
_entity_poly.entity_id
_entity_poly.type
_entity_poly.pdbx_seq_one_letter_code
_entity_poly.pdbx_strand_id
1 'polypeptide(L)'
;MQELDKGHEDILLNIKERIIEITAGESGMIVYLRNAVYNEYTRGSSHNIITISCVFINEEGNLCADLFRSGSGGFMECLYGNIVSSIGPKGIDVINSALKEGRWYISETPKDDKEDKNKSDKKKSSTGKRFHLPFRFSCMMKGF
;
A
#
# COMPACT_ATOMS: atom_id res chain seq x y z
N MET A 1 20.19 13.80 -1.02
CA MET A 1 20.19 12.33 -0.87
C MET A 1 20.70 12.06 0.53
N GLN A 2 19.88 11.49 1.43
CA GLN A 2 20.39 11.06 2.74
C GLN A 2 21.19 9.77 2.51
N GLU A 3 22.44 9.73 2.96
CA GLU A 3 23.23 8.50 2.94
C GLU A 3 22.59 7.51 3.93
N LEU A 4 22.25 6.32 3.45
CA LEU A 4 21.82 5.22 4.29
C LEU A 4 23.05 4.59 4.95
N ASP A 5 22.93 4.18 6.20
CA ASP A 5 23.95 3.33 6.78
C ASP A 5 23.89 1.91 6.17
N LYS A 6 25.00 1.17 6.32
CA LYS A 6 25.13 -0.19 5.79
C LYS A 6 24.05 -1.14 6.31
N GLY A 7 23.56 -0.92 7.53
CA GLY A 7 22.49 -1.75 8.10
C GLY A 7 21.17 -1.59 7.36
N HIS A 8 20.85 -0.37 6.91
CA HIS A 8 19.65 -0.12 6.12
C HIS A 8 19.76 -0.62 4.69
N GLU A 9 20.96 -0.65 4.10
CA GLU A 9 21.18 -1.29 2.80
C GLU A 9 20.85 -2.80 2.86
N ASP A 10 21.32 -3.49 3.89
CA ASP A 10 21.02 -4.91 4.10
C ASP A 10 19.50 -5.12 4.32
N ILE A 11 18.84 -4.24 5.06
CA ILE A 11 17.37 -4.32 5.25
C ILE A 11 16.64 -4.11 3.93
N LEU A 12 17.07 -3.15 3.08
CA LEU A 12 16.47 -2.92 1.78
C LEU A 12 16.58 -4.15 0.86
N LEU A 13 17.74 -4.81 0.87
CA LEU A 13 17.94 -6.06 0.14
C LEU A 13 16.94 -7.13 0.61
N ASN A 14 16.85 -7.34 1.92
CA ASN A 14 15.92 -8.30 2.53
C ASN A 14 14.45 -7.99 2.20
N ILE A 15 14.06 -6.71 2.19
CA ILE A 15 12.71 -6.31 1.78
C ILE A 15 12.50 -6.71 0.32
N LYS A 16 13.43 -6.37 -0.57
CA LYS A 16 13.32 -6.67 -2.00
C LYS A 16 13.19 -8.17 -2.27
N GLU A 17 14.03 -8.99 -1.64
CA GLU A 17 13.96 -10.45 -1.74
C GLU A 17 12.61 -10.98 -1.25
N ARG A 18 12.12 -10.47 -0.12
CA ARG A 18 10.81 -10.87 0.41
C ARG A 18 9.66 -10.49 -0.52
N ILE A 19 9.70 -9.33 -1.17
CA ILE A 19 8.69 -8.97 -2.17
C ILE A 19 8.73 -9.96 -3.34
N ILE A 20 9.91 -10.32 -3.83
CA ILE A 20 10.06 -11.32 -4.91
C ILE A 20 9.48 -12.68 -4.48
N GLU A 21 9.75 -13.12 -3.25
CA GLU A 21 9.17 -14.36 -2.70
C GLU A 21 7.64 -14.29 -2.62
N ILE A 22 7.10 -13.19 -2.09
CA ILE A 22 5.66 -12.97 -1.94
C ILE A 22 4.95 -12.99 -3.30
N THR A 23 5.54 -12.36 -4.32
CA THR A 23 4.96 -12.28 -5.66
C THR A 23 5.33 -13.47 -6.56
N ALA A 24 6.03 -14.48 -6.03
CA ALA A 24 6.59 -15.59 -6.80
C ALA A 24 7.43 -15.14 -8.03
N GLY A 25 8.05 -13.95 -7.94
CA GLY A 25 8.80 -13.34 -9.03
C GLY A 25 7.95 -12.73 -10.15
N GLU A 26 6.62 -12.72 -10.03
CA GLU A 26 5.74 -12.07 -11.01
C GLU A 26 5.94 -10.55 -11.01
N SER A 27 6.16 -10.00 -12.21
CA SER A 27 6.32 -8.56 -12.41
C SER A 27 4.97 -7.84 -12.39
N GLY A 28 4.97 -6.57 -11.93
CA GLY A 28 3.75 -5.75 -11.87
C GLY A 28 2.84 -6.04 -10.67
N MET A 29 3.23 -6.95 -9.79
CA MET A 29 2.49 -7.27 -8.58
C MET A 29 2.71 -6.21 -7.50
N ILE A 30 1.61 -5.80 -6.86
CA ILE A 30 1.59 -4.80 -5.80
C ILE A 30 1.29 -5.49 -4.47
N VAL A 31 2.20 -5.33 -3.50
CA VAL A 31 2.04 -5.83 -2.14
C VAL A 31 1.51 -4.71 -1.26
N TYR A 32 0.24 -4.79 -0.89
CA TYR A 32 -0.41 -3.83 -0.02
C TYR A 32 -0.05 -4.07 1.44
N LEU A 33 0.26 -3.00 2.17
CA LEU A 33 0.63 -3.05 3.58
C LEU A 33 -0.55 -2.60 4.46
N ARG A 34 -0.78 -3.30 5.57
CA ARG A 34 -1.80 -2.95 6.56
C ARG A 34 -1.14 -2.28 7.75
N ASN A 35 -1.63 -1.11 8.15
CA ASN A 35 -1.14 -0.37 9.33
C ASN A 35 0.37 -0.07 9.30
N ALA A 36 0.95 0.14 8.12
CA ALA A 36 2.34 0.60 7.98
C ALA A 36 2.38 2.13 8.09
N VAL A 37 2.46 2.63 9.34
CA VAL A 37 2.33 4.06 9.65
C VAL A 37 3.47 4.53 10.54
N TYR A 38 4.02 5.71 10.29
CA TYR A 38 4.98 6.37 11.18
C TYR A 38 4.85 7.89 11.19
N ASN A 39 5.39 8.51 12.24
CA ASN A 39 5.41 9.96 12.38
C ASN A 39 6.71 10.53 11.80
N GLU A 40 6.57 11.48 10.88
CA GLU A 40 7.64 12.31 10.34
C GLU A 40 7.66 13.63 11.11
N TYR A 41 8.78 13.89 11.79
CA TYR A 41 9.00 15.12 12.55
C TYR A 41 9.71 16.13 11.66
N THR A 42 9.01 17.18 11.27
CA THR A 42 9.62 18.35 10.66
C THR A 42 10.02 19.35 11.75
N ARG A 43 11.05 20.18 11.51
CA ARG A 43 11.45 21.23 12.46
C ARG A 43 10.35 22.30 12.49
N GLY A 44 9.53 22.27 13.52
CA GLY A 44 8.30 23.06 13.67
C GLY A 44 7.17 22.12 14.09
N SER A 45 6.26 22.57 14.96
CA SER A 45 5.29 21.76 15.71
C SER A 45 4.26 20.93 14.91
N SER A 46 4.44 20.76 13.60
CA SER A 46 3.61 19.93 12.73
C SER A 46 4.13 18.49 12.68
N HIS A 47 3.40 17.59 13.34
CA HIS A 47 3.58 16.15 13.17
C HIS A 47 2.89 15.71 11.88
N ASN A 48 3.66 15.17 10.94
CA ASN A 48 3.11 14.50 9.77
C ASN A 48 2.98 13.01 10.06
N ILE A 49 1.84 12.42 9.73
CA ILE A 49 1.63 10.98 9.75
C ILE A 49 1.83 10.46 8.33
N ILE A 50 2.82 9.61 8.15
CA ILE A 50 3.09 8.91 6.89
C ILE A 50 2.47 7.52 6.96
N THR A 51 1.61 7.20 6.00
CA THR A 51 1.05 5.86 5.81
C THR A 51 1.60 5.27 4.53
N ILE A 52 2.29 4.14 4.61
CA ILE A 52 2.80 3.40 3.46
C ILE A 52 1.71 2.44 3.02
N SER A 53 1.17 2.65 1.83
CA SER A 53 0.01 1.92 1.31
C SER A 53 0.42 0.58 0.70
N CYS A 54 1.46 0.59 -0.12
CA CYS A 54 1.94 -0.60 -0.80
C CYS A 54 3.41 -0.46 -1.17
N VAL A 55 4.00 -1.61 -1.50
CA VAL A 55 5.36 -1.75 -2.03
C VAL A 55 5.35 -2.65 -3.25
N PHE A 56 6.21 -2.35 -4.21
CA PHE A 56 6.30 -3.10 -5.47
C PHE A 56 7.70 -2.93 -6.08
N ILE A 57 8.03 -3.82 -7.02
CA ILE A 57 9.23 -3.68 -7.84
C ILE A 57 8.79 -3.13 -9.20
N ASN A 58 9.36 -1.99 -9.59
CA ASN A 58 9.04 -1.37 -10.88
C ASN A 58 9.76 -2.06 -12.04
N GLU A 59 9.53 -1.59 -13.28
CA GLU A 59 10.11 -2.19 -14.49
C GLU A 59 11.64 -2.09 -14.54
N GLU A 60 12.22 -1.07 -13.90
CA GLU A 60 13.67 -0.90 -13.77
C GLU A 60 14.28 -1.75 -12.64
N GLY A 61 13.48 -2.56 -11.94
CA GLY A 61 13.93 -3.42 -10.84
C GLY A 61 14.19 -2.68 -9.53
N ASN A 62 13.71 -1.44 -9.39
CA ASN A 62 13.78 -0.66 -8.16
C ASN A 62 12.64 -1.02 -7.21
N LEU A 63 12.94 -1.02 -5.92
CA LEU A 63 11.94 -1.16 -4.87
C LEU A 63 11.24 0.19 -4.63
N CYS A 64 9.96 0.25 -4.93
CA CYS A 64 9.12 1.44 -4.85
C CYS A 64 7.99 1.27 -3.82
N ALA A 65 7.46 2.39 -3.34
CA ALA A 65 6.30 2.43 -2.47
C ALA A 65 5.38 3.62 -2.79
N ASP A 66 4.10 3.41 -2.53
CA ASP A 66 3.10 4.48 -2.48
C ASP A 66 2.82 4.84 -1.02
N LEU A 67 2.77 6.13 -0.72
CA LEU A 67 2.54 6.62 0.62
C LEU A 67 1.65 7.86 0.66
N PHE A 68 0.95 8.02 1.77
CA PHE A 68 0.12 9.16 2.09
C PHE A 68 0.76 9.94 3.23
N ARG A 69 1.04 11.21 3.01
CA ARG A 69 1.46 12.14 4.05
C ARG A 69 0.25 12.95 4.49
N SER A 70 -0.12 12.84 5.76
CA SER A 70 -1.20 13.63 6.36
C SER A 70 -0.66 14.53 7.46
N GLY A 71 -1.16 15.76 7.54
CA GLY A 71 -0.71 16.76 8.50
C GLY A 71 -1.87 17.54 9.12
N SER A 72 -1.53 18.45 10.04
CA SER A 72 -2.49 19.35 10.68
C SER A 72 -3.23 20.23 9.65
N GLY A 73 -4.50 20.56 9.93
CA GLY A 73 -5.29 21.42 9.05
C GLY A 73 -5.96 20.69 7.87
N GLY A 74 -5.99 19.36 7.89
CA GLY A 74 -6.61 18.55 6.83
C GLY A 74 -5.74 18.40 5.59
N PHE A 75 -4.45 18.73 5.68
CA PHE A 75 -3.49 18.50 4.61
C PHE A 75 -3.30 17.00 4.38
N MET A 76 -3.41 16.58 3.12
CA MET A 76 -3.14 15.23 2.66
C MET A 76 -2.42 15.30 1.32
N GLU A 77 -1.28 14.63 1.24
CA GLU A 77 -0.44 14.51 0.04
C GLU A 77 -0.29 13.02 -0.30
N CYS A 78 -0.52 12.68 -1.56
CA CYS A 78 -0.34 11.32 -2.08
C CYS A 78 0.95 11.27 -2.89
N LEU A 79 1.85 10.36 -2.53
CA LEU A 79 3.17 10.20 -3.13
C LEU A 79 3.28 8.79 -3.72
N TYR A 80 3.34 8.69 -5.05
CA TYR A 80 3.31 7.42 -5.78
C TYR A 80 4.67 7.07 -6.36
N GLY A 81 5.01 5.78 -6.37
CA GLY A 81 6.23 5.25 -7.00
C GLY A 81 7.53 5.76 -6.39
N ASN A 82 7.52 6.14 -5.10
CA ASN A 82 8.74 6.64 -4.46
C ASN A 82 9.72 5.49 -4.22
N ILE A 83 10.99 5.71 -4.56
CA ILE A 83 12.04 4.72 -4.27
C ILE A 83 12.15 4.57 -2.75
N VAL A 84 12.11 3.34 -2.24
CA VAL A 84 12.04 3.10 -0.79
C VAL A 84 13.24 3.67 -0.04
N SER A 85 14.42 3.68 -0.66
CA SER A 85 15.62 4.29 -0.07
C SER A 85 15.51 5.79 0.17
N SER A 86 14.63 6.52 -0.55
CA SER A 86 14.43 7.96 -0.36
C SER A 86 13.39 8.31 0.72
N ILE A 87 12.63 7.32 1.21
CA ILE A 87 11.61 7.52 2.26
C ILE A 87 12.26 7.72 3.64
N GLY A 88 13.49 7.22 3.80
CA GLY A 88 14.32 7.34 4.99
C GLY A 88 14.22 6.14 5.95
N PRO A 89 15.14 6.08 6.93
CA PRO A 89 15.32 4.92 7.83
C PRO A 89 14.03 4.38 8.46
N LYS A 90 13.22 5.27 9.03
CA LYS A 90 11.97 4.89 9.71
C LYS A 90 10.96 4.24 8.76
N GLY A 91 10.87 4.71 7.52
CA GLY A 91 9.98 4.12 6.52
C GLY A 91 10.42 2.70 6.15
N ILE A 92 11.73 2.50 6.00
CA ILE A 92 12.34 1.19 5.73
C ILE A 92 12.02 0.21 6.85
N ASP A 93 12.20 0.61 8.11
CA ASP A 93 11.90 -0.22 9.28
C ASP A 93 10.42 -0.63 9.35
N VAL A 94 9.52 0.32 9.07
CA VAL A 94 8.07 0.09 9.10
C VAL A 94 7.64 -0.89 8.00
N ILE A 95 8.20 -0.77 6.79
CA ILE A 95 7.97 -1.74 5.71
C ILE A 95 8.46 -3.12 6.14
N ASN A 96 9.69 -3.22 6.63
CA ASN A 96 10.28 -4.49 7.05
C ASN A 96 9.46 -5.17 8.16
N SER A 97 9.03 -4.42 9.18
CA SER A 97 8.15 -4.90 10.24
C SER A 97 6.82 -5.39 9.68
N ALA A 98 6.16 -4.62 8.80
CA ALA A 98 4.88 -5.02 8.20
C ALA A 98 4.99 -6.33 7.42
N LEU A 99 6.07 -6.50 6.66
CA LEU A 99 6.33 -7.73 5.90
C LEU A 99 6.64 -8.93 6.82
N LYS A 100 7.45 -8.73 7.86
CA LYS A 100 7.78 -9.77 8.85
C LYS A 100 6.58 -10.24 9.66
N GLU A 101 5.69 -9.33 10.00
CA GLU A 101 4.49 -9.60 10.81
C GLU A 101 3.32 -10.14 9.96
N GLY A 102 3.49 -10.29 8.65
CA GLY A 102 2.41 -10.76 7.77
C GLY A 102 1.28 -9.74 7.60
N ARG A 103 1.53 -8.45 7.87
CA ARG A 103 0.56 -7.37 7.71
C ARG A 103 0.50 -6.88 6.27
N TRP A 104 0.29 -7.80 5.33
CA TRP A 104 0.24 -7.50 3.91
C TRP A 104 -0.72 -8.41 3.15
N TYR A 105 -1.07 -8.02 1.92
CA TYR A 105 -1.83 -8.83 0.98
C TYR A 105 -1.51 -8.41 -0.46
N ILE A 106 -1.71 -9.30 -1.41
CA ILE A 106 -1.65 -8.99 -2.84
C ILE A 106 -3.07 -8.75 -3.31
N SER A 107 -3.29 -7.75 -4.16
CA SER A 107 -4.56 -7.67 -4.89
C SER A 107 -4.60 -8.82 -5.89
N GLU A 108 -5.47 -9.81 -5.69
CA GLU A 108 -5.78 -10.76 -6.75
C GLU A 108 -6.23 -9.97 -7.98
N THR A 109 -5.60 -10.22 -9.13
CA THR A 109 -6.23 -9.86 -10.40
C THR A 109 -7.60 -10.55 -10.43
N PRO A 110 -8.69 -9.85 -10.78
CA PRO A 110 -9.97 -10.52 -10.98
C PRO A 110 -9.72 -11.65 -11.98
N LYS A 111 -9.83 -12.91 -11.55
CA LYS A 111 -9.80 -14.02 -12.48
C LYS A 111 -10.95 -13.78 -13.43
N ASP A 112 -10.66 -13.70 -14.73
CA ASP A 112 -11.70 -13.77 -15.74
C ASP A 112 -12.41 -15.12 -15.52
N ASP A 113 -13.57 -15.08 -14.85
CA ASP A 113 -14.46 -16.22 -14.67
C ASP A 113 -15.07 -16.59 -16.04
N LYS A 114 -14.25 -17.14 -16.93
CA LYS A 114 -14.71 -17.77 -18.16
C LYS A 114 -14.75 -19.28 -17.97
N GLU A 115 -15.96 -19.70 -17.64
CA GLU A 115 -16.60 -20.99 -17.90
C GLU A 115 -15.87 -22.27 -17.48
N ASP A 116 -16.44 -22.93 -16.48
CA ASP A 116 -16.79 -24.34 -16.66
C ASP A 116 -18.27 -24.56 -16.29
N LYS A 117 -19.08 -24.70 -17.35
CA LYS A 117 -20.42 -25.26 -17.30
C LYS A 117 -20.29 -26.77 -17.05
N ASN A 118 -20.87 -27.30 -15.97
CA ASN A 118 -21.86 -28.39 -16.04
C ASN A 118 -22.24 -28.97 -14.67
N LYS A 119 -23.57 -29.15 -14.50
CA LYS A 119 -24.32 -29.91 -13.47
C LYS A 119 -24.43 -29.22 -12.10
N SER A 120 -25.60 -28.96 -11.51
CA SER A 120 -26.96 -29.45 -11.77
C SER A 120 -28.02 -28.55 -11.09
N ASP A 121 -29.01 -28.15 -11.89
CA ASP A 121 -30.44 -28.00 -11.60
C ASP A 121 -31.00 -27.27 -10.34
N LYS A 122 -31.73 -26.18 -10.68
CA LYS A 122 -33.08 -25.77 -10.20
C LYS A 122 -33.26 -25.29 -8.75
N LYS A 123 -33.36 -23.96 -8.57
CA LYS A 123 -34.64 -23.19 -8.63
C LYS A 123 -34.42 -21.68 -8.37
N LYS A 124 -34.90 -20.86 -9.33
CA LYS A 124 -35.55 -19.52 -9.26
C LYS A 124 -35.56 -18.78 -7.89
N SER A 125 -35.39 -17.46 -7.77
CA SER A 125 -35.41 -16.35 -8.72
C SER A 125 -35.08 -15.02 -8.02
N SER A 126 -34.37 -14.15 -8.75
CA SER A 126 -34.63 -12.71 -8.94
C SER A 126 -34.44 -11.70 -7.79
N THR A 127 -33.52 -10.78 -8.07
CA THR A 127 -33.65 -9.31 -7.98
C THR A 127 -32.92 -8.63 -6.83
N GLY A 128 -31.88 -7.87 -7.18
CA GLY A 128 -31.42 -6.74 -6.37
C GLY A 128 -29.90 -6.59 -6.22
N LYS A 129 -29.18 -6.40 -7.33
CA LYS A 129 -27.85 -5.78 -7.29
C LYS A 129 -27.98 -4.38 -6.64
N ARG A 130 -27.28 -4.15 -5.52
CA ARG A 130 -26.77 -2.82 -5.16
C ARG A 130 -25.33 -2.96 -4.68
N PHE A 131 -24.41 -2.75 -5.62
CA PHE A 131 -23.10 -2.23 -5.31
C PHE A 131 -23.27 -0.90 -4.56
N HIS A 132 -22.78 -0.82 -3.33
CA HIS A 132 -22.65 0.43 -2.61
C HIS A 132 -21.20 0.57 -2.14
N LEU A 133 -20.41 1.22 -2.99
CA LEU A 133 -19.51 2.31 -2.61
C LEU A 133 -19.45 3.20 -3.86
N PRO A 134 -19.70 4.50 -3.69
CA PRO A 134 -18.53 5.36 -3.56
C PRO A 134 -18.67 6.42 -2.46
N PHE A 135 -17.51 6.77 -1.93
CA PHE A 135 -17.14 8.04 -1.31
C PHE A 135 -18.19 9.16 -1.47
N ARG A 136 -18.69 9.67 -0.34
CA ARG A 136 -19.21 11.03 -0.24
C ARG A 136 -18.22 11.87 0.53
N PHE A 137 -17.40 12.64 -0.19
CA PHE A 137 -17.02 13.97 0.27
C PHE A 137 -18.31 14.79 0.38
N SER A 138 -18.69 15.16 1.60
CA SER A 138 -19.62 16.26 1.81
C SER A 138 -19.05 17.16 2.88
N CYS A 139 -18.48 18.26 2.40
CA CYS A 139 -18.32 19.50 3.13
C CYS A 139 -19.63 19.82 3.89
N MET A 140 -19.55 20.04 5.19
CA MET A 140 -20.57 20.78 5.94
C MET A 140 -19.88 21.92 6.67
N MET A 141 -19.89 23.09 6.03
CA MET A 141 -19.98 24.34 6.75
C MET A 141 -21.41 24.50 7.28
N LYS A 142 -21.53 24.76 8.58
CA LYS A 142 -22.58 25.50 9.32
C LYS A 142 -22.11 25.46 10.78
N GLY A 143 -21.67 26.55 11.39
CA GLY A 143 -22.38 27.81 11.55
C GLY A 143 -22.89 27.85 12.99
N PHE A 144 -22.18 28.57 13.85
CA PHE A 144 -22.66 29.17 15.10
C PHE A 144 -22.10 30.58 15.17
#